data_AF-A0A381T4F8-F1
#
_entry.id   AF-A0A381T4F8-F1
#
_cell.length_a   1.000
_cell.length_b   1.000
_cell.length_c   1.000
_cell.angle_alpha   90.00
_cell.angle_beta   90.00
_cell.angle_gamma   90.00
#
_symmetry.space_group_name_H-M   'P 1'
#
loop_
_entity.id
_entity.type
_entity.pdbx_description
1 polymer ?
#
loop_
_entity_poly.entity_id
_entity_poly.type
_entity_poly.pdbx_seq_one_letter_code
_entity_poly.pdbx_strand_id
1 'polypeptide(L)'
;MVWRLNDEAFDLTLSTARFTDLDVNNEAITFVRRRSRELFAGNASKGRVIASNIAFAAAVLGAEHVDINEDTDWWIVASETDWMYPRPPSFNDCLELFDRIVPFPEQGPTSHRPEIYAAAYAEHAYVQREGVVTTLVGPPVTPPEPHQSIIPPWCTNVLAFRTDRISDP
;
A
#
# COMPACT_ATOMS: atom_id res chain seq x y z
N MET A 1 22.30 -27.83 -46.17
CA MET A 1 21.15 -26.92 -46.37
C MET A 1 20.31 -27.04 -45.10
N VAL A 2 20.73 -26.38 -44.01
CA VAL A 2 20.22 -25.08 -43.48
C VAL A 2 18.77 -25.22 -43.00
N TRP A 3 18.58 -25.55 -41.70
CA TRP A 3 18.13 -24.64 -40.59
C TRP A 3 16.66 -24.19 -40.77
N ARG A 4 15.69 -24.40 -39.87
CA ARG A 4 15.65 -24.05 -38.44
C ARG A 4 14.45 -24.75 -37.75
N LEU A 5 14.68 -25.24 -36.54
CA LEU A 5 13.65 -25.34 -35.50
C LEU A 5 13.23 -23.91 -35.15
N ASN A 6 11.94 -23.59 -35.22
CA ASN A 6 11.43 -22.37 -34.59
C ASN A 6 11.26 -22.66 -33.09
N ASP A 7 12.34 -22.40 -32.37
CA ASP A 7 12.29 -22.02 -30.97
C ASP A 7 11.49 -20.71 -30.87
N GLU A 8 10.18 -20.80 -30.62
CA GLU A 8 9.51 -19.75 -29.88
C GLU A 8 9.74 -20.04 -28.40
N ALA A 9 10.94 -19.69 -27.94
CA ALA A 9 11.17 -19.35 -26.56
C ALA A 9 10.17 -18.26 -26.22
N PHE A 10 9.08 -18.64 -25.54
CA PHE A 10 8.13 -17.71 -24.98
C PHE A 10 8.92 -16.81 -24.04
N ASP A 11 9.09 -15.57 -24.47
CA ASP A 11 10.00 -14.62 -23.88
C ASP A 11 9.50 -14.21 -22.49
N LEU A 12 10.04 -14.90 -21.47
CA LEU A 12 9.78 -14.61 -20.05
C LEU A 12 10.23 -13.20 -19.63
N THR A 13 10.86 -12.42 -20.52
CA THR A 13 11.25 -11.03 -20.23
C THR A 13 10.09 -10.03 -20.34
N LEU A 14 8.95 -10.42 -20.90
CA LEU A 14 7.72 -9.61 -20.93
C LEU A 14 6.93 -9.59 -19.60
N SER A 15 7.41 -10.26 -18.56
CA SER A 15 6.77 -10.25 -17.22
C SER A 15 7.25 -9.13 -16.29
N THR A 16 8.06 -8.18 -16.76
CA THR A 16 8.70 -7.14 -15.92
C THR A 16 8.12 -5.74 -16.17
N ALA A 17 6.81 -5.64 -16.36
CA ALA A 17 6.13 -4.36 -16.43
C ALA A 17 4.82 -4.39 -15.65
N ARG A 18 4.88 -4.02 -14.37
CA ARG A 18 3.82 -3.23 -13.71
C ARG A 18 4.48 -2.20 -12.81
N PHE A 19 5.10 -1.21 -13.44
CA PHE A 19 5.23 0.10 -12.82
C PHE A 19 3.82 0.66 -12.68
N THR A 20 3.24 0.59 -11.49
CA THR A 20 2.02 1.35 -11.19
C THR A 20 2.42 2.51 -10.32
N ASP A 21 2.90 3.56 -10.97
CA ASP A 21 2.92 4.89 -10.38
C ASP A 21 1.46 5.35 -10.30
N LEU A 22 0.89 5.35 -9.11
CA LEU A 22 -0.45 5.88 -8.90
C LEU A 22 -0.48 7.33 -9.36
N ASP A 23 -1.57 7.77 -10.00
CA ASP A 23 -1.76 9.20 -10.24
C ASP A 23 -2.06 9.90 -8.90
N VAL A 24 -1.00 10.32 -8.20
CA VAL A 24 -1.07 11.03 -6.93
C VAL A 24 -1.70 12.42 -7.05
N ASN A 25 -2.07 12.87 -8.26
CA ASN A 25 -2.77 14.12 -8.51
C ASN A 25 -4.26 13.91 -8.84
N ASN A 26 -4.77 12.68 -8.72
CA ASN A 26 -6.16 12.41 -9.00
C ASN A 26 -7.12 13.13 -8.02
N GLU A 27 -8.41 13.17 -8.36
CA GLU A 27 -9.43 13.89 -7.60
C GLU A 27 -9.62 13.32 -6.18
N ALA A 28 -9.57 12.00 -6.02
CA ALA A 28 -9.77 11.33 -4.73
C ALA A 28 -8.64 11.67 -3.75
N ILE A 29 -7.39 11.59 -4.20
CA ILE A 29 -6.21 11.97 -3.41
C ILE A 29 -6.23 13.46 -3.10
N THR A 30 -6.59 14.29 -4.07
CA THR A 30 -6.76 15.74 -3.86
C THR A 30 -7.83 16.03 -2.82
N PHE A 31 -8.96 15.30 -2.83
CA PHE A 31 -10.03 15.42 -1.85
C PHE A 31 -9.54 15.08 -0.44
N VAL A 32 -8.80 13.98 -0.28
CA VAL A 32 -8.20 13.57 1.01
C VAL A 32 -7.23 14.64 1.53
N ARG A 33 -6.36 15.18 0.66
CA ARG A 33 -5.40 16.24 1.03
C ARG A 33 -6.08 17.51 1.55
N ARG A 34 -7.25 17.89 1.00
CA ARG A 34 -8.02 19.06 1.48
C ARG A 34 -8.52 18.91 2.92
N ARG A 35 -8.68 17.68 3.40
CA ARG A 35 -9.18 17.37 4.75
C ARG A 35 -8.07 17.03 5.75
N SER A 36 -6.81 17.34 5.41
CA SER A 36 -5.63 17.00 6.21
C SER A 36 -5.76 17.38 7.69
N ARG A 37 -6.33 18.56 8.01
CA ARG A 37 -6.52 19.02 9.40
C ARG A 37 -7.50 18.17 10.21
N GLU A 38 -8.51 17.60 9.56
CA GLU A 38 -9.49 16.72 10.20
C GLU A 38 -8.89 15.33 10.45
N LEU A 39 -8.06 14.87 9.51
CA LEU A 39 -7.42 13.56 9.56
C LEU A 39 -6.27 13.49 10.58
N PHE A 40 -5.45 14.54 10.64
CA PHE A 40 -4.25 14.61 11.49
C PHE A 40 -4.43 15.61 12.62
N ALA A 41 -5.56 15.54 13.32
CA ALA A 41 -5.77 16.36 14.49
C ALA A 41 -4.83 15.90 15.64
N GLY A 42 -4.13 16.85 16.26
CA GLY A 42 -3.23 16.61 17.40
C GLY A 42 -1.74 16.66 17.02
N ASN A 43 -0.90 16.08 17.89
CA ASN A 43 0.57 16.11 17.77
C ASN A 43 1.15 14.75 17.32
N ALA A 44 0.33 13.84 16.78
CA ALA A 44 0.83 12.58 16.24
C ALA A 44 1.38 12.80 14.83
N SER A 45 2.48 12.10 14.47
CA SER A 45 2.98 12.12 13.10
C SER A 45 1.94 11.52 12.15
N LYS A 46 1.89 12.04 10.92
CA LYS A 46 0.99 11.53 9.87
C LYS A 46 1.20 10.04 9.65
N GLY A 47 2.45 9.60 9.62
CA GLY A 47 2.78 8.20 9.42
C GLY A 47 2.14 7.28 10.45
N ARG A 48 2.21 7.65 11.73
CA ARG A 48 1.56 6.90 12.82
C ARG A 48 0.05 6.85 12.68
N VAL A 49 -0.58 7.98 12.34
CA VAL A 49 -2.03 8.06 12.14
C VAL A 49 -2.46 7.18 10.96
N ILE A 50 -1.75 7.24 9.84
CA ILE A 50 -2.02 6.42 8.64
C ILE A 50 -1.87 4.93 8.98
N ALA A 51 -0.74 4.54 9.57
CA ALA A 51 -0.46 3.16 9.93
C ALA A 51 -1.50 2.59 10.92
N SER A 52 -1.91 3.39 11.91
CA SER A 52 -2.93 2.98 12.88
C SER A 52 -4.30 2.77 12.25
N ASN A 53 -4.69 3.65 11.31
CA ASN A 53 -5.97 3.50 10.60
C ASN A 53 -5.97 2.24 9.71
N ILE A 54 -4.88 1.98 8.98
CA ILE A 54 -4.73 0.78 8.16
C ILE A 54 -4.76 -0.47 9.03
N ALA A 55 -4.03 -0.47 10.14
CA ALA A 55 -4.00 -1.62 11.04
C ALA A 55 -5.38 -1.91 11.64
N PHE A 56 -6.11 -0.85 12.02
CA PHE A 56 -7.49 -0.99 12.47
C PHE A 56 -8.41 -1.54 11.38
N ALA A 57 -8.28 -1.07 10.13
CA ALA A 57 -9.05 -1.60 9.01
C ALA A 57 -8.75 -3.08 8.74
N ALA A 58 -7.48 -3.49 8.84
CA ALA A 58 -7.09 -4.89 8.73
C ALA A 58 -7.76 -5.75 9.82
N ALA A 59 -7.74 -5.29 11.08
CA ALA A 59 -8.41 -5.98 12.19
C ALA A 59 -9.94 -6.08 11.99
N VAL A 60 -10.59 -5.00 11.53
CA VAL A 60 -12.04 -5.00 11.20
C VAL A 60 -12.36 -6.02 10.10
N LEU A 61 -11.44 -6.23 9.15
CA LEU A 61 -11.60 -7.18 8.06
C LEU A 61 -11.28 -8.64 8.46
N GLY A 62 -10.88 -8.87 9.71
CA GLY A 62 -10.68 -10.20 10.28
C GLY A 62 -9.23 -10.62 10.45
N ALA A 63 -8.25 -9.71 10.30
CA ALA A 63 -6.89 -9.99 10.74
C ALA A 63 -6.85 -10.19 12.26
N GLU A 64 -6.33 -11.33 12.69
CA GLU A 64 -6.13 -11.65 14.11
C GLU A 64 -4.85 -11.01 14.64
N HIS A 65 -3.84 -10.88 13.78
CA HIS A 65 -2.57 -10.25 14.11
C HIS A 65 -2.29 -9.09 13.14
N VAL A 66 -2.01 -7.91 13.69
CA VAL A 66 -1.55 -6.78 12.90
C VAL A 66 -0.43 -6.08 13.63
N ASP A 67 0.73 -6.01 12.99
CA ASP A 67 1.90 -5.32 13.53
C ASP A 67 2.06 -3.97 12.82
N ILE A 68 2.35 -2.95 13.63
CA ILE A 68 2.83 -1.65 13.15
C ILE A 68 4.28 -1.51 13.61
N ASN A 69 5.19 -1.39 12.67
CA ASN A 69 6.58 -1.12 12.95
C ASN A 69 7.03 0.19 12.30
N GLU A 70 7.89 0.92 12.99
CA GLU A 70 8.56 2.12 12.51
C GLU A 70 10.06 1.84 12.45
N ASP A 71 10.67 2.00 11.27
CA ASP A 71 12.13 1.96 11.12
C ASP A 71 12.61 3.21 10.38
N THR A 72 13.36 4.04 11.11
CA THR A 72 13.96 5.29 10.63
C THR A 72 12.91 6.30 10.14
N ASP A 73 12.38 6.09 8.93
CA ASP A 73 11.38 6.93 8.28
C ASP A 73 10.21 6.11 7.70
N TRP A 74 10.30 4.78 7.74
CA TRP A 74 9.33 3.87 7.16
C TRP A 74 8.33 3.40 8.19
N TRP A 75 7.06 3.45 7.82
CA TRP A 75 5.96 2.82 8.51
C TRP A 75 5.61 1.54 7.80
N ILE A 76 5.54 0.45 8.55
CA ILE A 76 5.25 -0.89 8.06
C ILE A 76 4.03 -1.40 8.79
N VAL A 77 2.98 -1.68 8.04
CA VAL A 77 1.80 -2.39 8.54
C VAL A 77 1.83 -3.79 7.95
N ALA A 78 1.81 -4.81 8.80
CA ALA A 78 1.94 -6.19 8.39
C ALA A 78 0.90 -7.08 9.06
N SER A 79 0.39 -8.07 8.32
CA SER A 79 -0.59 -9.05 8.81
C SER A 79 -0.40 -10.42 8.15
N GLU A 80 -0.92 -11.45 8.82
CA GLU A 80 -1.04 -12.83 8.36
C GLU A 80 -2.15 -13.00 7.33
N THR A 81 -3.11 -12.06 7.29
CA THR A 81 -4.25 -12.09 6.39
C THR A 81 -4.14 -11.00 5.33
N ASP A 82 -4.60 -11.28 4.11
CA ASP A 82 -4.68 -10.26 3.07
C ASP A 82 -5.92 -9.37 3.25
N TRP A 83 -5.77 -8.30 4.04
CA TRP A 83 -6.83 -7.30 4.21
C TRP A 83 -7.01 -6.41 2.96
N MET A 84 -6.02 -6.38 2.07
CA MET A 84 -6.05 -5.62 0.82
C MET A 84 -6.73 -6.40 -0.31
N TYR A 85 -7.14 -7.64 -0.05
CA TYR A 85 -7.80 -8.48 -1.04
C TYR A 85 -9.13 -7.83 -1.49
N PRO A 86 -9.32 -7.64 -2.80
CA PRO A 86 -10.58 -7.14 -3.33
C PRO A 86 -11.70 -8.16 -3.06
N ARG A 87 -12.65 -7.86 -2.17
CA ARG A 87 -13.84 -8.71 -2.02
C ARG A 87 -14.78 -8.47 -3.23
N PRO A 88 -15.01 -9.47 -4.10
CA PRO A 88 -15.97 -9.32 -5.20
C PRO A 88 -17.36 -9.00 -4.64
N PRO A 89 -18.21 -8.26 -5.39
CA PRO A 89 -18.03 -7.84 -6.78
C PRO A 89 -17.30 -6.50 -6.97
N SER A 90 -16.79 -5.89 -5.89
CA SER A 90 -16.57 -4.44 -5.86
C SER A 90 -15.24 -3.94 -6.43
N PHE A 91 -14.23 -4.79 -6.58
CA PHE A 91 -12.88 -4.38 -7.00
C PHE A 91 -12.21 -5.47 -7.84
N ASN A 92 -11.40 -5.05 -8.82
CA ASN A 92 -10.61 -5.97 -9.65
C ASN A 92 -9.15 -6.03 -9.22
N ASP A 93 -8.66 -5.01 -8.50
CA ASP A 93 -7.28 -4.89 -8.04
C ASP A 93 -7.22 -4.19 -6.66
N CYS A 94 -6.27 -4.61 -5.83
CA CYS A 94 -5.95 -3.95 -4.55
C CYS A 94 -5.45 -2.51 -4.74
N LEU A 95 -4.89 -2.17 -5.91
CA LEU A 95 -4.46 -0.81 -6.25
C LEU A 95 -5.60 0.21 -6.18
N GLU A 96 -6.85 -0.23 -6.41
CA GLU A 96 -8.03 0.64 -6.31
C GLU A 96 -8.26 1.20 -4.90
N LEU A 97 -7.70 0.56 -3.87
CA LEU A 97 -7.75 1.06 -2.49
C LEU A 97 -6.92 2.33 -2.29
N PHE A 98 -5.94 2.55 -3.16
CA PHE A 98 -4.96 3.62 -3.04
C PHE A 98 -5.26 4.81 -3.96
N ASP A 99 -6.06 4.64 -5.01
CA ASP A 99 -6.40 5.71 -5.96
C ASP A 99 -7.85 6.24 -5.85
N ARG A 100 -8.72 5.59 -5.07
CA ARG A 100 -10.15 5.94 -4.96
C ARG A 100 -10.64 5.97 -3.52
N ILE A 101 -11.67 6.78 -3.28
CA ILE A 101 -12.41 6.75 -2.00
C ILE A 101 -13.30 5.52 -2.02
N VAL A 102 -12.86 4.46 -1.34
CA VAL A 102 -13.58 3.19 -1.28
C VAL A 102 -14.43 3.14 -0.01
N PRO A 103 -15.77 2.99 -0.09
CA PRO A 103 -16.61 2.86 1.10
C PRO A 103 -16.20 1.69 2.00
N PHE A 104 -16.28 1.89 3.31
CA PHE A 104 -15.91 0.87 4.31
C PHE A 104 -17.00 0.71 5.38
N PRO A 105 -18.17 0.15 5.01
CA PRO A 105 -19.34 0.06 5.88
C PRO A 105 -19.09 -0.75 7.15
N GLU A 106 -18.15 -1.70 7.14
CA GLU A 106 -17.75 -2.51 8.30
C GLU A 106 -17.17 -1.66 9.44
N GLN A 107 -16.51 -0.54 9.11
CA GLN A 107 -16.03 0.43 10.11
C GLN A 107 -17.09 1.48 10.46
N GLY A 108 -18.03 1.76 9.55
CA GLY A 108 -19.14 2.67 9.80
C GLY A 108 -19.83 3.18 8.53
N PRO A 109 -21.04 3.75 8.65
CA PRO A 109 -21.90 4.08 7.51
C PRO A 109 -21.34 5.19 6.59
N THR A 110 -20.41 6.00 7.09
CA THR A 110 -19.74 7.08 6.32
C THR A 110 -18.23 6.86 6.21
N SER A 111 -17.75 5.68 6.61
CA SER A 111 -16.33 5.35 6.64
C SER A 111 -15.85 4.93 5.24
N HIS A 112 -14.54 5.07 5.02
CA HIS A 112 -13.86 4.63 3.80
C HIS A 112 -12.54 3.94 4.15
N ARG A 113 -12.02 3.19 3.18
CA ARG A 113 -10.75 2.46 3.28
C ARG A 113 -9.59 3.44 3.47
N PRO A 114 -8.73 3.23 4.48
CA PRO A 114 -7.67 4.20 4.84
C PRO A 114 -6.43 4.12 3.95
N GLU A 115 -6.30 3.13 3.07
CA GLU A 115 -5.16 2.94 2.18
C GLU A 115 -4.87 4.15 1.29
N ILE A 116 -5.91 4.89 0.86
CA ILE A 116 -5.78 6.15 0.12
C ILE A 116 -4.95 7.21 0.87
N TYR A 117 -4.86 7.14 2.20
CA TYR A 117 -4.03 8.07 2.96
C TYR A 117 -2.53 7.81 2.74
N ALA A 118 -2.12 6.56 2.56
CA ALA A 118 -0.74 6.24 2.21
C ALA A 118 -0.39 6.86 0.85
N ALA A 119 -1.25 6.69 -0.16
CA ALA A 119 -1.03 7.31 -1.48
C ALA A 119 -1.04 8.85 -1.43
N ALA A 120 -1.88 9.43 -0.57
CA ALA A 120 -2.02 10.88 -0.48
C ALA A 120 -0.82 11.58 0.19
N TYR A 121 -0.16 10.94 1.14
CA TYR A 121 0.86 11.58 2.00
C TYR A 121 2.23 10.90 1.98
N ALA A 122 2.38 9.75 1.33
CA ALA A 122 3.68 9.13 1.19
C ALA A 122 4.50 9.78 0.07
N GLU A 123 5.80 9.91 0.30
CA GLU A 123 6.78 10.11 -0.78
C GLU A 123 7.10 8.80 -1.47
N HIS A 124 7.07 7.70 -0.72
CA HIS A 124 7.34 6.34 -1.20
C HIS A 124 6.35 5.39 -0.54
N ALA A 125 5.74 4.50 -1.32
CA ALA A 125 4.88 3.45 -0.80
C ALA A 125 4.97 2.21 -1.67
N TYR A 126 4.92 1.04 -1.04
CA TYR A 126 4.83 -0.24 -1.72
C TYR A 126 4.01 -1.24 -0.91
N VAL A 127 3.48 -2.23 -1.59
CA VAL A 127 2.88 -3.42 -0.97
C VAL A 127 3.73 -4.64 -1.27
N GLN A 128 3.82 -5.56 -0.32
CA GLN A 128 4.36 -6.89 -0.53
C GLN A 128 3.24 -7.89 -0.26
N ARG A 129 2.86 -8.66 -1.29
CA ARG A 129 1.80 -9.67 -1.22
C ARG A 129 2.30 -10.94 -1.90
N GLU A 130 2.19 -12.08 -1.22
CA GLU A 130 2.61 -13.39 -1.77
C GLU A 130 4.04 -13.40 -2.33
N GLY A 131 4.95 -12.64 -1.70
CA GLY A 131 6.35 -12.50 -2.12
C GLY A 131 6.58 -11.54 -3.30
N VAL A 132 5.52 -10.94 -3.85
CA VAL A 132 5.61 -9.93 -4.91
C VAL A 132 5.56 -8.54 -4.30
N VAL A 133 6.57 -7.71 -4.62
CA VAL A 133 6.59 -6.29 -4.24
C VAL A 133 6.01 -5.47 -5.39
N THR A 134 5.02 -4.62 -5.09
CA THR A 134 4.43 -3.67 -6.02
C THR A 134 4.58 -2.27 -5.47
N THR A 135 5.29 -1.41 -6.21
CA THR A 135 5.42 0.01 -5.87
C THR A 135 4.12 0.73 -6.19
N LEU A 136 3.71 1.62 -5.28
CA LEU A 136 2.50 2.42 -5.36
C LEU A 136 2.82 3.89 -5.63
N VAL A 137 3.79 4.43 -4.90
CA VAL A 137 4.21 5.84 -4.98
C VAL A 137 5.72 5.91 -4.97
N GLY A 138 6.28 6.75 -5.84
CA GLY A 138 7.71 7.01 -5.91
C GLY A 138 8.49 5.98 -6.74
N PRO A 139 9.83 6.07 -6.75
CA PRO A 139 10.66 5.12 -7.48
C PRO A 139 10.52 3.70 -6.92
N PRO A 140 10.72 2.66 -7.77
CA PRO A 140 10.67 1.29 -7.31
C PRO A 140 11.64 1.00 -6.17
N VAL A 141 11.12 0.36 -5.12
CA VAL A 141 11.94 -0.13 -4.02
C VAL A 141 12.60 -1.43 -4.45
N THR A 142 13.93 -1.49 -4.46
CA THR A 142 14.69 -2.69 -4.85
C THR A 142 15.22 -3.37 -3.58
N PRO A 143 14.76 -4.59 -3.25
CA PRO A 143 15.29 -5.33 -2.11
C PRO A 143 16.80 -5.64 -2.25
N PRO A 144 17.56 -5.74 -1.15
CA PRO A 144 17.11 -5.54 0.24
C PRO A 144 17.25 -4.09 0.70
N GLU A 145 16.16 -3.53 1.23
CA GLU A 145 16.20 -2.28 1.98
C GLU A 145 16.30 -2.56 3.49
N PRO A 146 16.96 -1.70 4.30
CA PRO A 146 17.11 -1.92 5.74
C PRO A 146 15.79 -2.19 6.49
N HIS A 147 14.74 -1.44 6.16
CA HIS A 147 13.42 -1.56 6.79
C HIS A 147 12.71 -2.89 6.45
N GLN A 148 13.14 -3.62 5.42
CA GLN A 148 12.57 -4.94 5.14
C GLN A 148 13.02 -5.99 6.16
N SER A 149 14.13 -5.74 6.87
CA SER A 149 14.64 -6.65 7.91
C SER A 149 13.77 -6.71 9.17
N ILE A 150 12.90 -5.71 9.39
CA ILE A 150 11.97 -5.65 10.52
C ILE A 150 10.58 -6.17 10.19
N ILE A 151 10.32 -6.56 8.92
CA ILE A 151 9.07 -7.20 8.53
C ILE A 151 9.00 -8.56 9.25
N PRO A 152 7.95 -8.82 10.04
CA PRO A 152 7.87 -10.09 10.74
C PRO A 152 7.76 -11.28 9.76
N PRO A 153 8.46 -12.40 10.03
CA PRO A 153 8.53 -13.53 9.09
C PRO A 153 7.21 -14.29 8.91
N TRP A 154 6.23 -14.05 9.79
CA TRP A 154 4.91 -14.66 9.73
C TRP A 154 3.93 -13.92 8.82
N CYS A 155 4.28 -12.70 8.39
CA CYS A 155 3.39 -11.86 7.59
C CYS A 155 3.30 -12.37 6.15
N THR A 156 2.09 -12.36 5.61
CA THR A 156 1.82 -12.67 4.19
C THR A 156 1.60 -11.39 3.38
N ASN A 157 1.20 -10.31 4.05
CA ASN A 157 0.87 -9.03 3.45
C ASN A 157 1.51 -7.89 4.24
N VAL A 158 2.11 -6.96 3.51
CA VAL A 158 2.75 -5.77 4.05
C VAL A 158 2.36 -4.57 3.21
N LEU A 159 2.02 -3.47 3.89
CA LEU A 159 2.01 -2.14 3.32
C LEU A 159 3.09 -1.32 4.02
N ALA A 160 4.06 -0.86 3.24
CA ALA A 160 5.15 -0.04 3.72
C ALA A 160 5.13 1.31 3.03
N PHE A 161 5.32 2.38 3.79
CA PHE A 161 5.32 3.73 3.26
C PHE A 161 6.18 4.70 4.09
N ARG A 162 6.63 5.76 3.44
CA ARG A 162 7.38 6.86 4.06
C ARG A 162 6.65 8.17 3.80
N THR A 163 6.26 8.89 4.84
CA THR A 163 5.60 10.20 4.74
C THR A 163 6.60 11.33 4.56
N ASP A 164 6.14 12.45 3.99
CA ASP A 164 6.95 13.65 3.86
C ASP A 164 7.20 14.32 5.23
N ARG A 165 8.46 14.37 5.67
CA ARG A 165 8.81 15.03 6.94
C ARG A 165 8.52 16.52 6.96
N ILE A 166 8.38 17.15 5.80
CA ILE A 166 8.16 18.61 5.66
C ILE A 166 6.78 19.01 6.18
N SER A 167 5.83 18.08 6.24
CA SER A 167 4.44 18.37 6.59
C SER A 167 3.97 17.74 7.91
N ASP A 168 4.88 17.14 8.68
CA ASP A 168 4.62 16.77 10.08
C ASP A 168 4.80 18.03 10.97
N PRO A 169 3.84 18.33 11.87
CA PRO A 169 3.88 19.53 12.71
C PRO A 169 5.04 19.57 13.72
#